data_AF-X1J9H9-F1
#
_entry.id   AF-X1J9H9-F1
#
_cell.length_a   1.000
_cell.length_b   1.000
_cell.length_c   1.000
_cell.angle_alpha   90.00
_cell.angle_beta   90.00
_cell.angle_gamma   90.00
#
_symmetry.space_group_name_H-M   'P 1'
#
loop_
_entity.id
_entity.type
_entity.pdbx_description
1 polymer ?
#
loop_
_entity_poly.entity_id
_entity_poly.type
_entity_poly.pdbx_seq_one_letter_code
_entity_poly.pdbx_strand_id
1 'polypeptide(L)'
;MAGYYNEGVLYQWDDERDLALLDKYKVWFCDRKETIRCFMPFDLWMIQCNYDNHGIPYAADYFAIPENKGCDWRIKDGWLYITGIPTTEEERKEREPKFRERIAPWIEDFGKE
;
A
#
# COMPACT_ATOMS: atom_id res chain seq x y z
N MET A 1 20.10 -10.04 -6.46
CA MET A 1 19.10 -10.09 -7.56
C MET A 1 19.50 -9.09 -8.62
N ALA A 2 19.28 -9.40 -9.90
CA ALA A 2 19.75 -8.60 -11.03
C ALA A 2 19.21 -7.16 -10.97
N GLY A 3 20.09 -6.15 -11.08
CA GLY A 3 19.83 -4.73 -10.85
C GLY A 3 18.88 -4.02 -11.83
N TYR A 4 17.90 -4.75 -12.39
CA TYR A 4 16.91 -4.25 -13.36
C TYR A 4 15.62 -3.74 -12.70
N TYR A 5 15.48 -3.80 -11.37
CA TYR A 5 14.26 -3.38 -10.66
C TYR A 5 14.27 -1.92 -10.15
N ASN A 6 15.30 -1.15 -10.49
CA ASN A 6 15.42 0.23 -10.02
C ASN A 6 14.54 1.22 -10.79
N GLU A 7 13.88 0.79 -11.87
CA GLU A 7 13.05 1.63 -12.73
C GLU A 7 11.54 1.43 -12.50
N GLY A 8 11.17 0.65 -11.48
CA GLY A 8 9.77 0.41 -11.12
C GLY A 8 9.29 1.17 -9.90
N VAL A 9 7.97 1.19 -9.67
CA VAL A 9 7.39 1.82 -8.46
C VAL A 9 7.68 1.02 -7.18
N LEU A 10 8.12 -0.24 -7.30
CA LEU A 10 8.48 -1.10 -6.17
C LEU A 10 9.98 -0.95 -5.89
N TYR A 11 10.32 -0.53 -4.68
CA TYR A 11 11.70 -0.27 -4.28
C TYR A 11 12.32 -1.47 -3.56
N GLN A 12 13.63 -1.66 -3.74
CA GLN A 12 14.40 -2.58 -2.91
C GLN A 12 14.43 -2.08 -1.47
N TRP A 13 14.41 -3.02 -0.53
CA TRP A 13 14.55 -2.76 0.89
C TRP A 13 15.92 -2.14 1.20
N ASP A 14 15.91 -1.10 2.01
CA ASP A 14 17.07 -0.43 2.56
C ASP A 14 16.88 -0.34 4.09
N ASP A 15 17.77 -1.00 4.85
CA ASP A 15 17.57 -1.15 6.30
C ASP A 15 17.54 0.22 7.01
N GLU A 16 18.37 1.19 6.64
CA GLU A 16 18.40 2.50 7.30
C GLU A 16 17.11 3.29 7.03
N ARG A 17 16.74 3.44 5.75
CA ARG A 17 15.55 4.16 5.32
C ARG A 17 14.27 3.50 5.82
N ASP A 18 14.13 2.19 5.62
CA ASP A 18 12.85 1.51 5.83
C ASP A 18 12.59 1.20 7.31
N LEU A 19 13.64 1.02 8.12
CA LEU A 19 13.48 0.95 9.58
C LEU A 19 13.19 2.34 10.19
N ALA A 20 13.78 3.41 9.66
CA ALA A 20 13.45 4.77 10.12
C ALA A 20 11.96 5.12 9.90
N LEU A 21 11.32 4.50 8.90
CA LEU A 21 9.88 4.69 8.64
C LEU A 21 8.98 4.00 9.68
N LEU A 22 9.48 3.08 10.51
CA LEU A 22 8.67 2.40 11.54
C LEU A 22 8.08 3.36 12.57
N ASP A 23 8.74 4.50 12.86
CA ASP A 23 8.18 5.52 13.73
C ASP A 23 6.84 6.06 13.20
N LYS A 24 6.69 6.09 11.86
CA LYS A 24 5.48 6.53 11.17
C LYS A 24 4.54 5.36 10.85
N TYR A 25 5.05 4.33 10.18
CA TYR A 25 4.27 3.22 9.62
C TYR A 25 3.95 2.11 10.62
N LYS A 26 4.65 2.09 11.75
CA LYS A 26 4.49 1.16 12.89
C LYS A 26 4.94 -0.27 12.65
N VAL A 27 4.84 -0.79 11.43
CA VAL A 27 5.10 -2.20 11.13
C VAL A 27 5.47 -2.40 9.68
N TRP A 28 6.22 -3.47 9.39
CA TRP A 28 6.35 -4.03 8.05
C TRP A 28 5.95 -5.50 8.10
N PHE A 29 5.02 -5.92 7.25
CA PHE A 29 4.56 -7.30 7.15
C PHE A 29 5.23 -7.98 5.96
N CYS A 30 5.86 -9.12 6.19
CA CYS A 30 6.31 -9.98 5.09
C CYS A 30 5.07 -10.65 4.48
N ASP A 31 4.70 -10.23 3.27
CA ASP A 31 3.62 -10.85 2.51
C ASP A 31 4.16 -12.07 1.77
N ARG A 32 4.01 -13.22 2.43
CA ARG A 32 4.35 -14.53 1.91
C ARG A 32 3.09 -15.32 1.53
N LYS A 33 2.06 -14.66 0.99
CA LYS A 33 0.82 -15.34 0.62
C LYS A 33 0.97 -16.22 -0.63
N GLU A 34 0.31 -17.37 -0.56
CA GLU A 34 -0.04 -18.31 -1.64
C GLU A 34 1.09 -18.92 -2.49
N THR A 35 2.36 -18.68 -2.15
CA THR A 35 3.49 -19.18 -2.94
C THR A 35 4.51 -19.92 -2.08
N ILE A 36 4.85 -21.14 -2.51
CA ILE A 36 5.93 -21.94 -1.91
C ILE A 36 7.30 -21.33 -2.28
N ARG A 37 7.37 -20.61 -3.41
CA ARG A 37 8.54 -19.95 -3.97
C ARG A 37 8.47 -18.43 -3.81
N CYS A 38 9.62 -17.76 -3.85
CA CYS A 38 9.69 -16.30 -3.92
C CYS A 38 9.08 -15.75 -5.23
N PHE A 39 8.85 -14.44 -5.25
CA PHE A 39 8.34 -13.74 -6.42
C PHE A 39 9.37 -13.76 -7.55
N MET A 40 8.93 -14.17 -8.73
CA MET A 40 9.74 -14.14 -9.95
C MET A 40 9.63 -12.77 -10.63
N PRO A 41 10.55 -12.43 -11.53
CA PRO A 41 10.52 -11.15 -12.25
C PRO A 41 9.17 -10.75 -12.84
N PHE A 42 8.48 -11.71 -13.46
CA PHE A 42 7.17 -11.47 -14.07
C PHE A 42 6.08 -11.21 -13.02
N ASP A 43 6.14 -11.89 -11.87
CA ASP A 43 5.20 -11.66 -10.78
C ASP A 43 5.33 -10.21 -10.25
N LEU A 44 6.58 -9.74 -10.06
CA LEU A 44 6.86 -8.37 -9.63
C LEU A 44 6.40 -7.32 -10.65
N TRP A 45 6.60 -7.59 -11.94
CA TRP A 45 6.13 -6.70 -13.00
C TRP A 45 4.60 -6.60 -13.03
N MET A 46 3.90 -7.73 -12.92
CA MET A 46 2.43 -7.76 -12.86
C MET A 46 1.90 -6.97 -11.66
N ILE A 47 2.53 -7.13 -10.49
CA ILE A 47 2.19 -6.38 -9.29
C ILE A 47 2.43 -4.88 -9.50
N GLN A 48 3.56 -4.52 -10.09
CA GLN A 48 3.88 -3.13 -10.40
C GLN A 48 2.85 -2.50 -11.34
N CYS A 49 2.33 -3.23 -12.32
CA CYS A 49 1.35 -2.67 -13.26
C CYS A 49 -0.10 -2.68 -12.75
N ASN A 50 -0.45 -3.58 -11.81
CA ASN A 50 -1.82 -3.76 -11.32
C ASN A 50 -2.08 -3.13 -9.94
N TYR A 51 -1.07 -3.04 -9.09
CA TYR A 51 -1.16 -2.66 -7.68
C TYR A 51 -0.07 -1.65 -7.28
N ASP A 52 0.31 -0.73 -8.19
CA ASP A 52 1.42 0.17 -7.92
C ASP A 52 1.27 0.97 -6.62
N ASN A 53 2.42 1.40 -6.08
CA ASN A 53 2.53 2.36 -4.98
C ASN A 53 1.89 3.72 -5.28
N HIS A 54 1.21 3.90 -6.42
CA HIS A 54 0.49 5.13 -6.77
C HIS A 54 -1.02 4.93 -6.70
N GLY A 55 -1.55 3.83 -7.23
CA GLY A 55 -2.98 3.56 -7.32
C GLY A 55 -3.62 3.35 -5.95
N ILE A 56 -2.97 2.59 -5.06
CA ILE A 56 -3.49 2.34 -3.71
C ILE A 56 -3.53 3.64 -2.89
N PRO A 57 -2.44 4.44 -2.80
CA PRO A 57 -2.51 5.74 -2.15
C PRO A 57 -3.48 6.71 -2.81
N TYR A 58 -3.54 6.73 -4.15
CA TYR A 58 -4.51 7.57 -4.88
C TYR A 58 -5.94 7.23 -4.51
N ALA A 59 -6.31 5.94 -4.46
CA ALA A 59 -7.64 5.53 -4.05
C ALA A 59 -7.92 5.91 -2.58
N ALA A 60 -6.95 5.72 -1.68
CA ALA A 60 -7.08 6.09 -0.29
C ALA A 60 -7.31 7.60 -0.12
N ASP A 61 -6.64 8.45 -0.90
CA ASP A 61 -6.83 9.89 -0.91
C ASP A 61 -8.11 10.33 -1.64
N TYR A 62 -8.47 9.65 -2.74
CA TYR A 62 -9.72 9.88 -3.45
C TYR A 62 -10.91 9.62 -2.56
N PHE A 63 -10.93 8.55 -1.77
CA PHE A 63 -12.00 8.35 -0.80
C PHE A 63 -11.79 9.16 0.49
N ALA A 64 -10.61 9.72 0.70
CA ALA A 64 -10.22 10.34 1.97
C ALA A 64 -10.37 9.33 3.14
N ILE A 65 -9.88 8.10 2.98
CA ILE A 65 -9.95 7.07 4.03
C ILE A 65 -9.42 7.66 5.35
N PRO A 66 -10.18 7.60 6.46
CA PRO A 66 -9.85 8.41 7.64
C PRO A 66 -8.58 7.93 8.36
N GLU A 67 -8.36 6.62 8.43
CA GLU A 67 -7.26 6.02 9.20
C GLU A 67 -6.02 5.69 8.36
N ASN A 68 -6.11 5.79 7.03
CA ASN A 68 -5.06 5.28 6.13
C ASN A 68 -4.88 6.14 4.86
N LYS A 69 -3.63 6.31 4.43
CA LYS A 69 -3.23 7.02 3.20
C LYS A 69 -2.77 6.07 2.09
N GLY A 70 -2.98 4.78 2.25
CA GLY A 70 -2.60 3.75 1.28
C GLY A 70 -1.62 2.75 1.88
N CYS A 71 -0.82 2.14 1.00
CA CYS A 71 0.15 1.14 1.39
C CYS A 71 1.52 1.46 0.78
N ASP A 72 2.57 0.98 1.43
CA ASP A 72 3.94 1.04 0.92
C ASP A 72 4.56 -0.35 0.87
N TRP A 73 5.37 -0.60 -0.16
CA TRP A 73 5.83 -1.93 -0.56
C TRP A 73 7.34 -1.90 -0.80
N ARG A 74 8.04 -2.89 -0.26
CA ARG A 74 9.49 -3.09 -0.42
C ARG A 74 9.79 -4.52 -0.82
N ILE A 75 10.86 -4.71 -1.61
CA ILE A 75 11.36 -6.04 -1.95
C ILE A 75 12.56 -6.35 -1.05
N LYS A 76 12.48 -7.43 -0.27
CA LYS A 76 13.59 -7.94 0.55
C LYS A 76 13.73 -9.44 0.34
N ASP A 77 14.92 -9.90 -0.05
CA ASP A 77 15.23 -11.33 -0.26
C ASP A 77 14.24 -12.07 -1.19
N GLY A 78 13.69 -11.37 -2.18
CA GLY A 78 12.70 -11.93 -3.12
C GLY A 78 11.26 -11.98 -2.60
N TRP A 79 11.01 -11.40 -1.43
CA TRP A 79 9.69 -11.26 -0.81
C TRP A 79 9.23 -9.81 -0.80
N LEU A 80 7.91 -9.62 -0.76
CA LEU A 80 7.30 -8.32 -0.56
C LEU A 80 7.10 -8.06 0.93
N TYR A 81 7.53 -6.89 1.36
CA TYR A 81 7.26 -6.33 2.67
C TYR A 81 6.28 -5.17 2.48
N ILE A 82 5.12 -5.26 3.12
CA ILE A 82 4.00 -4.35 2.94
C ILE A 82 3.70 -3.66 4.26
N THR A 83 3.31 -2.40 4.20
CA THR A 83 2.78 -1.66 5.34
C THR A 83 1.61 -0.78 4.93
N GLY A 84 0.74 -0.46 5.90
CA GLY A 84 -0.19 0.65 5.78
C GLY A 84 0.48 1.98 6.12
N ILE A 85 -0.04 3.07 5.57
CA ILE A 85 0.43 4.43 5.85
C ILE A 85 -0.62 5.12 6.73
N PRO A 86 -0.48 5.09 8.07
CA PRO A 86 -1.50 5.65 8.95
C PRO A 86 -1.62 7.16 8.79
N THR A 87 -2.83 7.67 9.02
CA THR A 87 -3.09 9.10 9.19
C THR A 87 -2.79 9.55 10.62
N THR A 88 -2.60 10.85 10.81
CA THR A 88 -2.61 11.44 12.15
C THR A 88 -4.03 11.65 12.65
N GLU A 89 -4.18 11.96 13.94
CA GLU A 89 -5.49 12.27 14.53
C GLU A 89 -6.16 13.50 13.89
N GLU A 90 -5.36 14.50 13.54
CA GLU A 90 -5.79 15.71 12.84
C GLU A 90 -6.25 15.38 11.42
N GLU A 91 -5.43 14.64 10.66
CA GLU A 91 -5.78 14.18 9.31
C GLU A 91 -7.07 13.35 9.35
N ARG A 92 -7.25 12.47 10.33
CA ARG A 92 -8.45 11.64 10.48
C ARG A 92 -9.70 12.49 10.61
N LYS A 93 -9.68 13.51 11.48
CA LYS A 93 -10.81 14.43 11.70
C LYS A 93 -11.19 15.21 10.44
N GLU A 94 -10.20 15.63 9.65
CA GLU A 94 -10.44 16.35 8.40
C GLU A 94 -10.95 15.44 7.27
N ARG A 95 -10.54 14.17 7.27
CA ARG A 95 -10.85 13.19 6.24
C ARG A 95 -12.21 12.53 6.44
N GLU A 96 -12.61 12.27 7.69
CA GLU A 96 -13.84 11.53 8.03
C GLU A 96 -15.12 12.09 7.38
N PRO A 97 -15.40 13.41 7.39
CA PRO A 97 -16.61 13.93 6.74
C PRO A 97 -16.62 13.68 5.24
N LYS A 98 -15.47 13.86 4.58
CA LYS A 98 -15.30 13.64 3.13
C LYS A 98 -15.44 12.17 2.78
N PHE A 99 -14.90 11.28 3.62
CA PHE A 99 -15.04 9.83 3.45
C PHE A 99 -16.51 9.41 3.49
N ARG A 100 -17.26 9.86 4.51
CA ARG A 100 -18.68 9.54 4.65
C ARG A 100 -19.51 9.99 3.45
N GLU A 101 -19.27 11.19 2.94
CA GLU A 101 -19.91 11.70 1.73
C GLU A 101 -19.56 10.84 0.51
N ARG A 102 -18.27 10.55 0.31
CA ARG A 102 -17.78 9.83 -0.87
C ARG A 102 -18.16 8.37 -0.88
N ILE A 103 -18.25 7.68 0.25
CA ILE A 103 -18.60 6.26 0.27
C ILE A 103 -20.13 6.03 0.22
N ALA A 104 -20.94 7.05 0.53
CA ALA A 104 -22.39 6.93 0.66
C ALA A 104 -23.09 6.28 -0.54
N PRO A 105 -22.79 6.63 -1.81
CA PRO A 105 -23.46 6.01 -2.97
C PRO A 105 -23.30 4.49 -3.01
N TRP A 106 -22.12 3.98 -2.64
CA TRP A 106 -21.84 2.53 -2.62
C TRP A 106 -22.55 1.82 -1.48
N ILE A 107 -22.64 2.46 -0.31
CA ILE A 107 -23.36 1.90 0.85
C ILE A 107 -24.86 1.88 0.58
N GLU A 108 -25.39 2.95 0.02
CA GLU A 108 -26.81 3.07 -0.30
C GLU A 108 -27.25 2.11 -1.40
N ASP A 109 -26.36 1.78 -2.34
CA ASP A 109 -26.61 0.82 -3.42
C ASP A 109 -26.30 -0.64 -3.03
N PHE A 110 -25.68 -0.86 -1.87
CA PHE A 110 -25.23 -2.19 -1.46
C PHE A 110 -26.41 -3.16 -1.27
N GLY A 111 -26.37 -4.30 -1.98
CA GLY A 111 -27.38 -5.36 -1.87
C GLY A 111 -28.71 -5.07 -2.55
N LYS A 112 -28.76 -4.09 -3.48
CA LYS A 112 -29.93 -3.78 -4.32
C LYS A 112 -29.94 -4.51 -5.67
N GLU A 113 -29.07 -5.51 -5.83
CA GLU A 113 -29.00 -6.42 -6.98
C GLU A 113 -30.10 -7.49 -6.98
#